data_AF-H9VSK0-F1
#
_entry.id   AF-H9VSK0-F1
#
_cell.length_a   1.000
_cell.length_b   1.000
_cell.length_c   1.000
_cell.angle_alpha   90.00
_cell.angle_beta   90.00
_cell.angle_gamma   90.00
#
_symmetry.space_group_name_H-M   'P 1'
#
loop_
_entity.id
_entity.type
_entity.pdbx_description
1 polymer ?
#
loop_
_entity_poly.entity_id
_entity_poly.type
_entity_poly.pdbx_seq_one_letter_code
_entity_poly.pdbx_strand_id
1 'polypeptide(L)'
;IPMEKLDNPLDILGKVKEILDRKKMSFAIFIMGKVLGYVTKLKGPQATAKCMYKTLVNTTLAVTNMAGPGEQISLAGNKVKILYFSVSGVPQALLVTSTTYMGSLRVQVIAAKGYVDATLLSRCFAHCFQEMKEAARI
;
A
#
# COMPACT_ATOMS: atom_id res chain seq x y z
N ILE A 1 -20.97 11.27 7.73
CA ILE A 1 -21.71 10.77 6.54
C ILE A 1 -21.05 9.45 6.08
N PRO A 2 -21.79 8.33 6.03
CA PRO A 2 -21.30 7.04 5.51
C PRO A 2 -20.68 7.16 4.11
N MET A 3 -19.67 6.36 3.77
CA MET A 3 -19.04 6.40 2.44
C MET A 3 -20.03 6.05 1.31
N GLU A 4 -21.02 5.22 1.60
CA GLU A 4 -22.10 4.79 0.69
C GLU A 4 -23.06 5.91 0.27
N LYS A 5 -23.02 7.08 0.94
CA LYS A 5 -23.89 8.23 0.66
C LYS A 5 -23.16 9.39 -0.03
N LEU A 6 -21.97 9.12 -0.57
CA LEU A 6 -21.19 10.10 -1.31
C LEU A 6 -21.22 9.75 -2.80
N ASP A 7 -21.73 10.67 -3.61
CA ASP A 7 -21.80 10.47 -5.06
C ASP A 7 -20.57 11.04 -5.79
N ASN A 8 -19.89 12.03 -5.17
CA ASN A 8 -18.68 12.63 -5.74
C ASN A 8 -17.42 11.83 -5.31
N PRO A 9 -16.61 11.32 -6.27
CA PRO A 9 -15.39 10.59 -5.97
C PRO A 9 -14.36 11.39 -5.15
N LEU A 10 -14.33 12.73 -5.28
CA LEU A 10 -13.42 13.58 -4.53
C LEU A 10 -13.80 13.69 -3.04
N ASP A 11 -15.10 13.68 -2.73
CA ASP A 11 -15.58 13.67 -1.34
C ASP A 11 -15.28 12.33 -0.66
N ILE A 12 -15.39 11.23 -1.42
CA ILE A 12 -14.96 9.89 -0.95
C ILE A 12 -13.47 9.92 -0.64
N LEU A 13 -12.65 10.45 -1.55
CA LEU A 13 -11.22 10.56 -1.37
C LEU A 13 -10.86 11.39 -0.13
N GLY A 14 -11.53 12.52 0.09
CA GLY A 14 -11.35 13.37 1.27
C GLY A 14 -11.60 12.61 2.57
N LYS A 15 -12.72 11.88 2.67
CA LYS A 15 -13.02 11.08 3.87
C LYS A 15 -12.07 9.91 4.06
N VAL A 16 -11.72 9.21 2.98
CA VAL A 16 -10.75 8.11 3.03
C VAL A 16 -9.40 8.62 3.54
N LYS A 17 -8.97 9.79 3.06
CA LYS A 17 -7.74 10.45 3.54
C LYS A 17 -7.82 10.78 5.02
N GLU A 18 -8.93 11.37 5.49
CA GLU A 18 -9.12 11.69 6.91
C GLU A 18 -9.05 10.43 7.80
N ILE A 19 -9.72 9.35 7.39
CA ILE A 19 -9.69 8.07 8.11
C ILE A 19 -8.26 7.53 8.16
N LEU A 20 -7.53 7.58 7.03
CA LEU A 20 -6.18 7.07 6.93
C LEU A 20 -5.20 7.87 7.79
N ASP A 21 -5.30 9.21 7.76
CA ASP A 21 -4.45 10.09 8.55
C ASP A 21 -4.72 9.89 10.06
N ARG A 22 -5.98 9.72 10.46
CA ARG A 22 -6.33 9.34 11.85
C ARG A 22 -5.76 7.98 12.26
N LYS A 23 -5.80 6.98 11.37
CA LYS A 23 -5.22 5.66 11.64
C LYS A 23 -3.69 5.71 11.75
N LYS A 24 -3.03 6.51 10.92
CA LYS A 24 -1.58 6.75 10.97
C LYS A 24 -1.13 7.48 12.24
N MET A 25 -1.96 8.39 12.74
CA MET A 25 -1.71 9.11 14.00
C MET A 25 -2.26 8.37 15.22
N SER A 26 -2.79 7.16 15.05
CA SER A 26 -3.31 6.37 16.15
C SER A 26 -2.17 5.92 17.07
N PHE A 27 -2.42 6.01 18.37
CA PHE A 27 -1.54 5.48 19.41
C PHE A 27 -1.30 3.96 19.27
N ALA A 28 -2.15 3.25 18.51
CA ALA A 28 -1.97 1.86 18.16
C ALA A 28 -0.64 1.57 17.45
N ILE A 29 -0.15 2.46 16.57
CA ILE A 29 1.13 2.27 15.88
C ILE A 29 2.29 2.35 16.87
N PHE A 30 2.25 3.34 17.77
CA PHE A 30 3.25 3.50 18.81
C PHE A 30 3.28 2.30 19.77
N ILE A 31 2.10 1.87 20.26
CA ILE A 31 1.98 0.69 21.12
C ILE A 31 2.49 -0.56 20.40
N MET A 32 2.08 -0.79 19.16
CA MET A 32 2.52 -1.95 18.39
C MET A 32 4.04 -1.98 18.23
N GLY A 33 4.66 -0.82 17.94
CA GLY A 33 6.12 -0.69 17.87
C GLY A 33 6.79 -1.04 19.20
N LYS A 34 6.26 -0.56 20.33
CA LYS A 34 6.77 -0.89 21.67
C LYS A 34 6.62 -2.39 21.97
N VAL A 35 5.45 -2.96 21.73
CA VAL A 35 5.17 -4.40 21.93
C VAL A 35 6.12 -5.25 21.11
N LEU A 36 6.30 -4.96 19.82
CA LEU A 36 7.25 -5.66 18.97
C LEU A 36 8.69 -5.50 19.45
N GLY A 37 9.06 -4.31 19.93
CA GLY A 37 10.36 -4.06 20.55
C GLY A 37 10.59 -4.92 21.80
N TYR A 38 9.61 -5.02 22.70
CA TYR A 38 9.70 -5.87 23.88
C TYR A 38 9.73 -7.36 23.53
N VAL A 39 8.90 -7.81 22.59
CA VAL A 39 8.93 -9.21 22.11
C VAL A 39 10.30 -9.54 21.53
N THR A 40 10.91 -8.62 20.77
CA THR A 40 12.25 -8.81 20.20
C THR A 40 13.30 -8.93 21.31
N LYS A 41 13.26 -8.05 22.32
CA LYS A 41 14.22 -8.07 23.44
C LYS A 41 14.09 -9.31 24.33
N LEU A 42 12.87 -9.77 24.59
CA LEU A 42 12.60 -10.86 25.54
C LEU A 42 12.60 -12.25 24.89
N LYS A 43 12.12 -12.36 23.64
CA LYS A 43 11.88 -13.64 22.95
C LYS A 43 12.66 -13.78 21.64
N GLY A 44 13.45 -12.77 21.28
CA GLY A 44 14.27 -12.77 20.08
C GLY A 44 13.52 -12.46 18.78
N PRO A 45 14.26 -12.32 17.67
CA PRO A 45 13.70 -11.92 16.38
C PRO A 45 12.76 -12.98 15.77
N GLN A 46 12.94 -14.27 16.06
CA GLN A 46 12.06 -15.33 15.55
C GLN A 46 10.63 -15.19 16.10
N ALA A 47 10.50 -14.85 17.38
CA ALA A 47 9.19 -14.63 18.00
C ALA A 47 8.50 -13.39 17.43
N THR A 48 9.25 -12.31 17.18
CA THR A 48 8.75 -11.10 16.53
C THR A 48 8.29 -11.39 15.10
N ALA A 49 9.09 -12.12 14.32
CA ALA A 49 8.72 -12.54 12.97
C ALA A 49 7.45 -13.38 12.97
N LYS A 50 7.31 -14.32 13.91
CA LYS A 50 6.09 -15.14 14.07
C LYS A 50 4.86 -14.28 14.42
N CYS A 51 5.01 -13.25 15.24
CA CYS A 51 3.95 -12.30 15.55
C CYS A 51 3.50 -11.54 14.29
N MET A 52 4.45 -10.97 13.54
CA MET A 52 4.16 -10.26 12.28
C MET A 52 3.53 -11.20 11.24
N TYR A 53 4.05 -12.40 11.10
CA TYR A 53 3.52 -13.42 10.18
C TYR A 53 2.06 -13.75 10.51
N LYS A 54 1.76 -13.98 11.80
CA LYS A 54 0.39 -14.23 12.25
C LYS A 54 -0.54 -13.05 11.96
N THR A 55 -0.08 -11.81 12.13
CA THR A 55 -0.90 -10.65 11.77
C THR A 55 -1.15 -10.61 10.27
N LEU A 56 -0.12 -10.80 9.44
CA LEU A 56 -0.22 -10.72 7.99
C LEU A 56 -1.12 -11.81 7.40
N VAL A 57 -1.00 -13.07 7.84
CA VAL A 57 -1.85 -14.15 7.31
C VAL A 57 -3.34 -13.98 7.64
N ASN A 58 -3.66 -13.18 8.66
CA ASN A 58 -5.04 -12.89 9.07
C ASN A 58 -5.60 -11.61 8.44
N THR A 59 -4.90 -10.99 7.49
CA THR A 59 -5.43 -9.87 6.70
C THR A 59 -5.76 -10.31 5.27
N THR A 60 -6.79 -9.71 4.68
CA THR A 60 -7.26 -10.04 3.31
C THR A 60 -6.52 -9.29 2.20
N LEU A 61 -5.96 -8.12 2.53
CA LEU A 61 -5.27 -7.22 1.62
C LEU A 61 -4.19 -6.44 2.39
N ALA A 62 -3.03 -6.31 1.78
CA ALA A 62 -2.02 -5.34 2.19
C ALA A 62 -1.88 -4.24 1.12
N VAL A 63 -1.77 -2.99 1.58
CA VAL A 63 -1.48 -1.84 0.71
C VAL A 63 -0.21 -1.17 1.23
N THR A 64 0.76 -0.91 0.36
CA THR A 64 2.00 -0.22 0.71
C THR A 64 2.31 0.87 -0.29
N ASN A 65 2.83 1.98 0.21
CA ASN A 65 3.23 3.12 -0.60
C ASN A 65 4.66 3.51 -0.25
N MET A 66 5.53 3.55 -1.26
CA MET A 66 6.91 3.97 -1.15
C MET A 66 7.14 5.24 -1.97
N ALA A 67 7.53 6.33 -1.33
CA ALA A 67 8.02 7.49 -2.06
C ALA A 67 9.39 7.14 -2.66
N GLY A 68 9.46 7.04 -3.99
CA GLY A 68 10.72 6.82 -4.70
C GLY A 68 11.36 8.14 -5.16
N PRO A 69 12.52 8.06 -5.84
CA PRO A 69 13.29 9.23 -6.23
C PRO A 69 12.51 10.18 -7.15
N GLY A 70 12.61 11.49 -6.87
CA GLY A 70 12.11 12.53 -7.77
C GLY A 70 13.00 12.72 -9.01
N GLU A 71 14.27 12.31 -8.91
CA GLU A 71 15.29 12.49 -9.95
C GLU A 71 15.54 11.19 -10.73
N GLN A 72 16.05 11.36 -11.95
CA GLN A 72 16.47 10.25 -12.81
C GLN A 72 17.72 9.57 -12.20
N ILE A 73 17.59 8.31 -11.80
CA ILE A 73 18.72 7.53 -11.31
C ILE A 73 19.38 6.73 -12.43
N SER A 74 20.62 6.30 -12.20
CA SER A 74 21.37 5.43 -13.10
C SER A 74 21.89 4.21 -12.36
N LEU A 75 21.83 3.04 -13.00
CA LEU A 75 22.37 1.78 -12.50
C LEU A 75 23.48 1.32 -13.46
N ALA A 76 24.71 1.17 -12.95
CA ALA A 76 25.87 0.81 -13.76
C ALA A 76 26.03 1.70 -15.02
N GLY A 77 25.81 3.02 -14.89
CA GLY A 77 25.87 3.97 -16.00
C GLY A 77 24.62 4.05 -16.88
N ASN A 78 23.63 3.17 -16.68
CA ASN A 78 22.40 3.14 -17.48
C ASN A 78 21.25 3.85 -16.76
N LYS A 79 20.57 4.77 -17.44
CA LYS A 79 19.40 5.48 -16.91
C LYS A 79 18.24 4.53 -16.67
N VAL A 80 17.72 4.51 -15.45
CA VAL A 80 16.56 3.68 -15.07
C VAL A 80 15.26 4.35 -15.52
N LYS A 81 14.51 3.75 -16.44
CA LYS A 81 13.26 4.35 -16.95
C LYS A 81 12.06 4.14 -16.02
N ILE A 82 12.02 3.01 -15.33
CA ILE A 82 10.87 2.60 -14.53
C ILE A 82 11.41 1.99 -13.23
N LEU A 83 10.75 2.34 -12.12
CA LEU A 83 11.03 1.79 -10.81
C LEU A 83 9.75 1.17 -10.24
N TYR A 84 9.87 -0.07 -9.79
CA TYR A 84 8.81 -0.83 -9.14
C TYR A 84 9.28 -1.26 -7.76
N PHE A 85 8.40 -1.16 -6.76
CA PHE A 85 8.62 -1.68 -5.43
C PHE A 85 7.69 -2.86 -5.17
N SER A 86 8.24 -3.96 -4.67
CA SER A 86 7.46 -5.12 -4.26
C SER A 86 8.03 -5.70 -2.98
N VAL A 87 7.17 -6.37 -2.20
CA VAL A 87 7.55 -7.08 -0.99
C VAL A 87 7.34 -8.57 -1.23
N SER A 88 8.44 -9.34 -1.22
CA SER A 88 8.43 -10.79 -1.35
C SER A 88 8.52 -11.48 0.01
N GLY A 89 8.03 -12.73 0.11
CA GLY A 89 8.16 -13.56 1.31
C GLY A 89 7.19 -13.21 2.44
N VAL A 90 6.20 -12.36 2.18
CA VAL A 90 5.10 -12.08 3.12
C VAL A 90 3.90 -13.00 2.84
N PRO A 91 3.21 -13.51 3.88
CA PRO A 91 2.06 -14.40 3.72
C PRO A 91 0.79 -13.60 3.37
N GLN A 92 0.81 -12.88 2.25
CA GLN A 92 -0.34 -12.09 1.76
C GLN A 92 -0.91 -12.71 0.49
N ALA A 93 -2.22 -12.97 0.50
CA ALA A 93 -2.93 -13.46 -0.69
C ALA A 93 -3.18 -12.35 -1.72
N LEU A 94 -3.26 -11.09 -1.28
CA LEU A 94 -3.38 -9.91 -2.14
C LEU A 94 -2.56 -8.75 -1.58
N LEU A 95 -1.68 -8.19 -2.40
CA LEU A 95 -0.80 -7.07 -2.08
C LEU A 95 -0.87 -6.03 -3.20
N VAL A 96 -1.19 -4.79 -2.83
CA VAL A 96 -1.13 -3.64 -3.72
C VAL A 96 0.03 -2.76 -3.29
N THR A 97 1.00 -2.55 -4.18
CA THR A 97 2.15 -1.69 -3.91
C THR A 97 2.12 -0.46 -4.82
N SER A 98 2.47 0.70 -4.29
CA SER A 98 2.63 1.92 -5.07
C SER A 98 4.00 2.55 -4.87
N THR A 99 4.55 3.13 -5.93
CA THR A 99 5.82 3.86 -5.89
C THR A 99 5.83 5.03 -6.84
N THR A 100 6.33 6.17 -6.37
CA THR A 100 6.55 7.35 -7.21
C THR A 100 7.98 7.34 -7.74
N TYR A 101 8.18 7.58 -9.03
CA TYR A 101 9.51 7.76 -9.62
C TYR A 101 9.44 8.79 -10.74
N MET A 102 10.28 9.83 -10.68
CA MET A 102 10.28 10.93 -11.65
C MET A 102 8.88 11.53 -11.89
N GLY A 103 8.14 11.79 -10.80
CA GLY A 103 6.77 12.32 -10.87
C GLY A 103 5.71 11.33 -11.38
N SER A 104 6.09 10.12 -11.79
CA SER A 104 5.17 9.08 -12.24
C SER A 104 4.83 8.11 -11.11
N LEU A 105 3.54 7.91 -10.84
CA LEU A 105 3.07 6.89 -9.92
C LEU A 105 3.01 5.53 -10.64
N ARG A 106 3.59 4.50 -10.01
CA ARG A 106 3.50 3.10 -10.43
C ARG A 106 2.72 2.34 -9.37
N VAL A 107 1.72 1.57 -9.79
CA VAL A 107 0.92 0.70 -8.92
C VAL A 107 1.07 -0.73 -9.43
N GLN A 108 1.28 -1.68 -8.52
CA GLN A 108 1.33 -3.11 -8.81
C GLN A 108 0.32 -3.85 -7.96
N VAL A 109 -0.33 -4.84 -8.56
CA VAL A 109 -1.24 -5.76 -7.90
C VAL A 109 -0.62 -7.15 -7.95
N ILE A 110 -0.38 -7.72 -6.78
CA ILE A 110 0.21 -9.05 -6.61
C ILE A 110 -0.83 -9.91 -5.91
N ALA A 111 -1.25 -10.98 -6.55
CA ALA A 111 -2.26 -11.90 -6.02
C ALA A 111 -1.75 -13.34 -6.05
N ALA A 112 -2.10 -14.09 -5.01
CA ALA A 112 -1.97 -15.54 -5.02
C ALA A 112 -2.83 -16.12 -6.15
N LYS A 113 -2.31 -17.16 -6.82
CA LYS A 113 -2.99 -17.80 -7.94
C LYS A 113 -4.38 -18.28 -7.50
N GLY A 114 -5.41 -17.84 -8.23
CA GLY A 114 -6.81 -18.19 -7.95
C GLY A 114 -7.49 -17.40 -6.84
N TYR A 115 -6.81 -16.45 -6.18
CA TYR A 115 -7.43 -15.60 -5.16
C TYR A 115 -8.25 -14.45 -5.77
N VAL A 116 -7.67 -13.74 -6.75
CA VAL A 116 -8.36 -12.69 -7.52
C VAL A 116 -7.74 -12.58 -8.91
N ASP A 117 -8.53 -12.17 -9.90
CA ASP A 117 -8.01 -11.78 -11.20
C ASP A 117 -7.27 -10.43 -11.08
N ALA A 118 -5.95 -10.50 -10.89
CA ALA A 118 -5.10 -9.33 -10.75
C ALA A 118 -5.11 -8.45 -12.01
N THR A 119 -5.35 -9.02 -13.20
CA THR A 119 -5.40 -8.26 -14.46
C THR A 119 -6.67 -7.44 -14.53
N LEU A 120 -7.82 -8.06 -14.22
CA LEU A 120 -9.09 -7.36 -14.11
C LEU A 120 -9.03 -6.26 -13.05
N LEU A 121 -8.52 -6.58 -11.85
CA LEU A 121 -8.39 -5.60 -10.76
C LEU A 121 -7.49 -4.42 -11.15
N SER A 122 -6.38 -4.66 -11.85
CA SER A 122 -5.51 -3.60 -12.35
C SER A 122 -6.20 -2.70 -13.37
N ARG A 123 -7.05 -3.27 -14.25
CA ARG A 123 -7.86 -2.49 -15.20
C ARG A 123 -8.91 -1.64 -14.47
N CYS A 124 -9.56 -2.20 -13.44
CA CYS A 124 -10.49 -1.45 -12.59
C CYS A 124 -9.79 -0.26 -11.93
N PHE A 125 -8.60 -0.46 -11.35
CA PHE A 125 -7.82 0.63 -10.77
C PHE A 125 -7.47 1.70 -11.82
N ALA A 126 -7.06 1.30 -13.02
CA ALA A 126 -6.77 2.25 -14.09
C ALA A 126 -8.02 3.06 -14.49
N HIS A 127 -9.17 2.41 -14.61
CA HIS A 127 -10.44 3.07 -14.94
C HIS A 127 -10.85 4.09 -13.87
N CYS A 128 -10.92 3.67 -12.60
CA CYS A 128 -11.30 4.57 -11.52
C CYS A 128 -10.34 5.76 -11.37
N PHE A 129 -9.03 5.55 -11.65
CA PHE A 129 -8.07 6.65 -11.61
C PHE A 129 -8.30 7.67 -12.73
N GLN A 130 -8.73 7.23 -13.92
CA GLN A 130 -9.13 8.17 -14.98
C GLN A 130 -10.40 8.93 -14.60
N GLU A 131 -11.43 8.26 -14.08
CA GLU A 131 -12.66 8.93 -13.63
C GLU A 131 -12.38 10.00 -12.56
N MET A 132 -11.54 9.67 -11.56
CA MET A 132 -11.12 10.63 -10.53
C MET A 132 -10.36 11.82 -11.13
N LYS A 133 -9.52 11.57 -12.15
CA LYS A 133 -8.76 12.63 -12.82
C LYS A 133 -9.67 13.58 -13.61
N GLU A 134 -10.68 13.06 -14.30
CA GLU A 134 -11.64 13.90 -15.02
C GLU A 134 -12.53 14.68 -14.04
N ALA A 135 -12.98 14.05 -12.93
CA ALA A 135 -13.74 14.75 -11.90
C ALA A 135 -12.96 15.89 -11.21
N ALA A 136 -11.62 15.82 -11.20
CA ALA A 136 -10.75 16.84 -10.61
C ALA A 136 -10.38 17.99 -11.56
N ARG A 137 -10.79 17.94 -12.85
CA ARG A 137 -10.48 18.95 -13.88
C ARG A 137 -11.38 20.19 -13.87
N ILE A 138 -12.09 20.42 -12.76
CA ILE A 138 -12.96 21.60 -12.56
C ILE A 138 -12.13 22.88 -12.66
#